data_AF-U9SLE3-F1
#
_entry.id   AF-U9SLE3-F1
#
_cell.length_a   1.000
_cell.length_b   1.000
_cell.length_c   1.000
_cell.angle_alpha   90.00
_cell.angle_beta   90.00
_cell.angle_gamma   90.00
#
_symmetry.space_group_name_H-M   'P 1'
#
loop_
_entity.id
_entity.type
_entity.pdbx_description
1 polymer ?
#
loop_
_entity_poly.entity_id
_entity_poly.type
_entity_poly.pdbx_seq_one_letter_code
_entity_poly.pdbx_strand_id
1 'polypeptide(L)'
;MECASNVALVIEILSYCSNKLGSRINKLKKDLTHNPDDEYIKSFIRYASTNLIEFDPKKLNDVDKFKISVVCQSYYEQLDKIDKSEIPQNFIEHLRKVGSYVASAINIMEYASNVKYKNLFSNIELHIIEPINTIITTTQPIYSWEYVIKSFVHNHVDYERFMDECLKNENIVRRLKWLYYDGTELKLDNDNIEIPVYLHAEMNILASMIDQEDKSKTFIAVSKRCCYLCELYIDFARKRGYNIIISGTCGKIYREWQLPQVASIDFRIESLKYILENLDRVIENKIKLVTDADSDSYTNSQHEQEIYRLIMGDNFNYAF
;
A
#
# COMPACT_ATOMS: atom_id res chain seq x y z
N MET A 1 -10.46 36.23 -8.71
CA MET A 1 -9.65 35.95 -7.50
C MET A 1 -9.58 34.45 -7.16
N GLU A 2 -10.17 33.55 -7.97
CA GLU A 2 -10.19 32.08 -7.74
C GLU A 2 -8.97 31.32 -8.33
N CYS A 3 -8.23 31.87 -9.30
CA CYS A 3 -7.09 31.16 -9.89
C CYS A 3 -5.87 31.03 -8.96
N ALA A 4 -5.67 31.96 -8.03
CA ALA A 4 -4.49 31.99 -7.17
C ALA A 4 -4.56 30.98 -6.01
N SER A 5 -5.76 30.73 -5.45
CA SER A 5 -5.96 29.72 -4.39
C SER A 5 -5.74 28.29 -4.90
N ASN A 6 -6.10 28.08 -6.16
CA ASN A 6 -6.02 26.82 -6.85
C ASN A 6 -4.57 26.37 -7.10
N VAL A 7 -3.72 27.27 -7.59
CA VAL A 7 -2.28 26.96 -7.79
C VAL A 7 -1.58 26.72 -6.45
N ALA A 8 -1.95 27.45 -5.39
CA ALA A 8 -1.39 27.26 -4.06
C ALA A 8 -1.64 25.85 -3.51
N LEU A 9 -2.86 25.32 -3.65
CA LEU A 9 -3.20 23.96 -3.21
C LEU A 9 -2.33 22.90 -3.91
N VAL A 10 -2.11 23.03 -5.21
CA VAL A 10 -1.26 22.10 -5.98
C VAL A 10 0.18 22.13 -5.50
N ILE A 11 0.74 23.33 -5.27
CA ILE A 11 2.10 23.50 -4.76
C ILE A 11 2.24 22.86 -3.37
N GLU A 12 1.28 23.08 -2.48
CA GLU A 12 1.31 22.55 -1.12
C GLU A 12 1.26 21.01 -1.10
N ILE A 13 0.36 20.41 -1.90
CA ILE A 13 0.25 18.94 -2.06
C ILE A 13 1.57 18.36 -2.55
N LEU A 14 2.19 18.98 -3.56
CA LEU A 14 3.44 18.51 -4.14
C LEU A 14 4.63 18.68 -3.21
N SER A 15 4.66 19.78 -2.44
CA SER A 15 5.65 20.02 -1.39
C SER A 15 5.58 18.94 -0.33
N TYR A 16 4.39 18.64 0.18
CA TYR A 16 4.14 17.55 1.13
C TYR A 16 4.56 16.19 0.57
N CYS A 17 4.28 15.93 -0.71
CA CYS A 17 4.62 14.67 -1.37
C CYS A 17 6.08 14.58 -1.87
N SER A 18 6.89 15.62 -1.68
CA SER A 18 8.17 15.81 -2.38
C SER A 18 9.20 14.71 -2.11
N ASN A 19 9.23 14.14 -0.91
CA ASN A 19 10.12 13.03 -0.55
C ASN A 19 9.77 11.76 -1.33
N LYS A 20 8.48 11.42 -1.37
CA LYS A 20 8.02 10.24 -2.11
C LYS A 20 8.21 10.42 -3.60
N LEU A 21 7.91 11.61 -4.12
CA LEU A 21 8.12 11.96 -5.52
C LEU A 21 9.61 11.85 -5.89
N GLY A 22 10.52 12.34 -5.04
CA GLY A 22 11.97 12.19 -5.24
C GLY A 22 12.41 10.72 -5.33
N SER A 23 11.87 9.85 -4.49
CA SER A 23 12.13 8.39 -4.59
C SER A 23 11.65 7.80 -5.93
N ARG A 24 10.52 8.28 -6.48
CA ARG A 24 10.03 7.85 -7.80
C ARG A 24 10.88 8.37 -8.94
N ILE A 25 11.29 9.64 -8.88
CA ILE A 25 12.19 10.26 -9.86
C ILE A 25 13.53 9.50 -9.90
N ASN A 26 14.07 9.09 -8.76
CA ASN A 26 15.28 8.26 -8.69
C ASN A 26 15.12 6.91 -9.41
N LYS A 27 13.93 6.30 -9.40
CA LYS A 27 13.67 5.05 -10.12
C LYS A 27 13.58 5.30 -11.62
N LEU A 28 12.85 6.33 -12.04
CA LEU A 28 12.78 6.75 -13.44
C LEU A 28 14.17 7.07 -13.99
N LYS A 29 14.98 7.84 -13.24
CA LYS A 29 16.38 8.13 -13.56
C LYS A 29 17.16 6.85 -13.88
N LYS A 30 17.04 5.81 -13.05
CA LYS A 30 17.72 4.54 -13.30
C LYS A 30 17.30 3.94 -14.64
N ASP A 31 16.01 3.91 -14.96
CA ASP A 31 15.53 3.38 -16.24
C ASP A 31 16.15 4.16 -17.42
N LEU A 32 16.13 5.49 -17.36
CA LEU A 32 16.68 6.37 -18.40
C LEU A 32 18.18 6.19 -18.61
N THR A 33 18.93 5.83 -17.55
CA THR A 33 20.39 5.66 -17.62
C THR A 33 20.84 4.24 -17.93
N HIS A 34 20.06 3.21 -17.59
CA HIS A 34 20.46 1.81 -17.80
C HIS A 34 20.26 1.39 -19.26
N ASN A 35 19.13 1.76 -19.87
CA ASN A 35 18.81 1.37 -21.24
C ASN A 35 18.47 2.61 -22.10
N PRO A 36 19.41 3.57 -22.25
CA PRO A 36 19.15 4.81 -22.98
C PRO A 36 18.89 4.57 -24.47
N ASP A 37 19.19 3.36 -24.98
CA ASP A 37 19.05 3.02 -26.38
C ASP A 37 17.69 2.44 -26.78
N ASP A 38 16.87 2.06 -25.81
CA ASP A 38 15.50 1.62 -26.01
C ASP A 38 14.67 2.71 -26.71
N GLU A 39 13.86 2.33 -27.70
CA GLU A 39 13.14 3.27 -28.55
C GLU A 39 12.18 4.17 -27.76
N TYR A 40 11.46 3.61 -26.79
CA TYR A 40 10.49 4.34 -25.98
C TYR A 40 11.18 5.25 -24.96
N ILE A 41 12.31 4.81 -24.41
CA ILE A 41 13.16 5.63 -23.54
C ILE A 41 13.79 6.78 -24.34
N LYS A 42 14.33 6.52 -25.54
CA LYS A 42 14.85 7.54 -26.46
C LYS A 42 13.78 8.57 -26.83
N SER A 43 12.57 8.10 -27.15
CA SER A 43 11.44 8.95 -27.48
C SER A 43 11.08 9.86 -26.31
N PHE A 44 11.00 9.33 -25.09
CA PHE A 44 10.76 10.15 -23.89
C PHE A 44 11.88 11.16 -23.64
N ILE A 45 13.15 10.75 -23.73
CA ILE A 45 14.30 11.66 -23.55
C ILE A 45 14.20 12.83 -24.55
N ARG A 46 13.93 12.54 -25.83
CA ARG A 46 13.74 13.59 -26.85
C ARG A 46 12.56 14.51 -26.53
N TYR A 47 11.44 13.93 -26.11
CA TYR A 47 10.26 14.71 -25.72
C TYR A 47 10.57 15.62 -24.51
N ALA A 48 11.18 15.07 -23.47
CA ALA A 48 11.54 15.79 -22.27
C ALA A 48 12.56 16.91 -22.54
N SER A 49 13.62 16.64 -23.31
CA SER A 49 14.60 17.67 -23.72
C SER A 49 13.97 18.81 -24.52
N THR A 50 12.90 18.54 -25.27
CA THR A 50 12.19 19.56 -26.05
C THR A 50 11.29 20.43 -25.16
N ASN A 51 10.69 19.84 -24.13
CA ASN A 51 9.70 20.50 -23.27
C ASN A 51 10.29 21.04 -21.96
N LEU A 52 11.55 20.72 -21.66
CA LEU A 52 12.22 21.11 -20.43
C LEU A 52 13.71 21.34 -20.67
N ILE A 53 14.11 22.61 -20.76
CA ILE A 53 15.48 23.03 -21.11
C ILE A 53 16.55 22.46 -20.15
N GLU A 54 16.22 22.38 -18.87
CA GLU A 54 17.11 21.88 -17.82
C GLU A 54 17.12 20.34 -17.70
N PHE A 55 16.41 19.63 -18.58
CA PHE A 55 16.34 18.17 -18.53
C PHE A 55 17.67 17.52 -18.93
N ASP A 56 18.23 16.76 -17.98
CA ASP A 56 19.34 15.84 -18.20
C ASP A 56 19.00 14.52 -17.50
N PRO A 57 18.93 13.37 -18.23
CA PRO A 57 18.68 12.06 -17.63
C PRO A 57 19.62 11.72 -16.46
N LYS A 58 20.87 12.19 -16.50
CA LYS A 58 21.87 11.93 -15.45
C LYS A 58 21.70 12.84 -14.23
N LYS A 59 21.03 13.99 -14.39
CA LYS A 59 20.80 15.01 -13.35
C LYS A 59 19.31 15.23 -13.06
N LEU A 60 18.48 14.21 -13.31
CA LEU A 60 17.03 14.30 -13.13
C LEU A 60 16.58 14.73 -11.72
N ASN A 61 17.41 14.52 -10.69
CA ASN A 61 17.13 14.91 -9.32
C ASN A 61 17.29 16.42 -9.07
N ASP A 62 18.05 17.11 -9.93
CA ASP A 62 18.33 18.54 -9.84
C ASP A 62 17.23 19.36 -10.54
N VAL A 63 16.44 18.70 -11.39
CA VAL A 63 15.28 19.25 -12.07
C VAL A 63 14.16 19.51 -11.07
N ASP A 64 13.43 20.60 -11.27
CA ASP A 64 12.21 20.88 -10.51
C ASP A 64 11.21 19.70 -10.59
N LYS A 65 10.86 19.16 -9.43
CA LYS A 65 10.03 17.94 -9.31
C LYS A 65 8.65 18.13 -9.92
N PHE A 66 8.10 19.35 -9.87
CA PHE A 66 6.81 19.65 -10.47
C PHE A 66 6.91 19.63 -12.00
N LYS A 67 7.89 20.33 -12.58
CA LYS A 67 8.10 20.36 -14.03
C LYS A 67 8.32 18.98 -14.62
N ILE A 68 9.17 18.14 -14.00
CA ILE A 68 9.38 16.78 -14.50
C ILE A 68 8.12 15.93 -14.40
N SER A 69 7.31 16.14 -13.36
CA SER A 69 6.03 15.43 -13.22
C SER A 69 5.03 15.83 -14.31
N VAL A 70 4.94 17.12 -14.67
CA VAL A 70 4.15 17.60 -15.81
C VAL A 70 4.62 16.92 -17.10
N VAL A 71 5.92 16.93 -17.39
CA VAL A 71 6.48 16.29 -18.60
C VAL A 71 6.17 14.80 -18.63
N CYS A 72 6.32 14.10 -17.50
CA CYS A 72 6.00 12.67 -17.41
C CYS A 72 4.52 12.38 -17.69
N GLN A 73 3.62 13.19 -17.13
CA GLN A 73 2.17 13.04 -17.35
C GLN A 73 1.81 13.28 -18.82
N SER A 74 2.26 14.40 -19.40
CA SER A 74 1.96 14.76 -20.80
C SER A 74 2.51 13.75 -21.80
N TYR A 75 3.67 13.15 -21.52
CA TYR A 75 4.17 12.05 -22.34
C TYR A 75 3.37 10.76 -22.13
N TYR A 76 3.02 10.43 -20.88
CA TYR A 76 2.24 9.24 -20.56
C TYR A 76 0.88 9.22 -21.28
N GLU A 77 0.19 10.36 -21.36
CA GLU A 77 -1.08 10.51 -22.10
C GLU A 77 -0.93 10.29 -23.61
N GLN A 78 0.23 10.61 -24.20
CA GLN A 78 0.49 10.33 -25.61
C GLN A 78 0.62 8.83 -25.88
N LEU A 79 1.02 8.05 -24.88
CA LEU A 79 1.13 6.59 -24.97
C LEU A 79 -0.22 5.87 -24.90
N ASP A 80 -1.32 6.56 -24.57
CA ASP A 80 -2.65 5.93 -24.49
C ASP A 80 -3.18 5.44 -25.84
N LYS A 81 -2.57 5.91 -26.94
CA LYS A 81 -2.90 5.50 -28.32
C LYS A 81 -2.02 4.37 -28.85
N ILE A 82 -1.08 3.88 -28.05
CA ILE A 82 -0.06 2.91 -28.43
C ILE A 82 -0.29 1.61 -27.64
N ASP A 83 0.02 0.46 -28.25
CA ASP A 83 0.10 -0.78 -27.50
C ASP A 83 1.28 -0.71 -26.51
N LYS A 84 0.96 -0.70 -25.21
CA LYS A 84 1.93 -0.58 -24.13
C LYS A 84 2.74 -1.88 -23.92
N SER A 85 2.37 -2.98 -24.59
CA SER A 85 3.06 -4.28 -24.47
C SER A 85 4.52 -4.25 -24.95
N GLU A 86 4.84 -3.34 -25.87
CA GLU A 86 6.19 -3.16 -26.42
C GLU A 86 7.08 -2.25 -25.56
N ILE A 87 6.49 -1.57 -24.56
CA ILE A 87 7.19 -0.59 -23.73
C ILE A 87 7.80 -1.30 -22.52
N PRO A 88 9.05 -1.02 -22.14
CA PRO A 88 9.63 -1.60 -20.94
C PRO A 88 8.75 -1.34 -19.70
N GLN A 89 8.24 -2.41 -19.10
CA GLN A 89 7.22 -2.35 -18.03
C GLN A 89 7.66 -1.46 -16.85
N ASN A 90 8.93 -1.58 -16.43
CA ASN A 90 9.46 -0.77 -15.34
C ASN A 90 9.46 0.73 -15.67
N PHE A 91 9.89 1.07 -16.90
CA PHE A 91 9.95 2.45 -17.37
C PHE A 91 8.56 3.08 -17.39
N ILE A 92 7.59 2.44 -18.04
CA ILE A 92 6.22 2.97 -18.13
C ILE A 92 5.56 3.09 -16.75
N GLU A 93 5.83 2.16 -15.85
CA GLU A 93 5.35 2.23 -14.48
C GLU A 93 5.95 3.38 -13.69
N HIS A 94 7.27 3.60 -13.78
CA HIS A 94 7.93 4.70 -13.08
C HIS A 94 7.53 6.05 -13.67
N LEU A 95 7.46 6.18 -14.99
CA LEU A 95 6.94 7.34 -15.71
C LEU A 95 5.53 7.72 -15.22
N ARG A 96 4.59 6.76 -15.26
CA ARG A 96 3.22 6.96 -14.77
C ARG A 96 3.19 7.39 -13.30
N LYS A 97 4.00 6.75 -12.44
CA LYS A 97 4.03 7.07 -11.00
C LYS A 97 4.55 8.48 -10.75
N VAL A 98 5.52 8.97 -11.54
CA VAL A 98 6.00 10.36 -11.45
C VAL A 98 4.91 11.34 -11.93
N GLY A 99 4.29 11.10 -13.09
CA GLY A 99 3.21 11.96 -13.62
C GLY A 99 1.95 12.01 -12.75
N SER A 100 1.62 10.90 -12.10
CA SER A 100 0.35 10.74 -11.35
C SER A 100 0.12 11.76 -10.22
N TYR A 101 1.18 12.34 -9.64
CA TYR A 101 1.04 13.34 -8.57
C TYR A 101 0.40 14.63 -9.10
N VAL A 102 0.95 15.16 -10.20
CA VAL A 102 0.41 16.35 -10.87
C VAL A 102 -0.96 16.05 -11.45
N ALA A 103 -1.13 14.90 -12.10
CA ALA A 103 -2.43 14.49 -12.65
C ALA A 103 -3.51 14.45 -11.56
N SER A 104 -3.20 13.90 -10.38
CA SER A 104 -4.15 13.83 -9.26
C SER A 104 -4.49 15.23 -8.73
N ALA A 105 -3.49 16.11 -8.60
CA ALA A 105 -3.71 17.48 -8.15
C ALA A 105 -4.57 18.29 -9.13
N ILE A 106 -4.30 18.15 -10.44
CA ILE A 106 -5.11 18.76 -11.51
C ILE A 106 -6.54 18.22 -11.46
N ASN A 107 -6.73 16.90 -11.34
CA ASN A 107 -8.07 16.31 -11.26
C ASN A 107 -8.85 16.86 -10.06
N ILE A 108 -8.25 16.90 -8.87
CA ILE A 108 -8.90 17.48 -7.66
C ILE A 108 -9.37 18.90 -7.96
N MET A 109 -8.52 19.69 -8.61
CA MET A 109 -8.80 21.09 -8.95
C MET A 109 -9.91 21.24 -9.99
N GLU A 110 -9.91 20.42 -11.03
CA GLU A 110 -10.96 20.42 -12.05
C GLU A 110 -12.32 20.04 -11.45
N TYR A 111 -12.36 19.04 -10.58
CA TYR A 111 -13.57 18.64 -9.87
C TYR A 111 -14.05 19.72 -8.90
N ALA A 112 -13.13 20.32 -8.13
CA ALA A 112 -13.45 21.40 -7.20
C ALA A 112 -13.97 22.65 -7.92
N SER A 113 -13.44 22.94 -9.11
CA SER A 113 -13.83 24.10 -9.95
C SER A 113 -15.06 23.82 -10.81
N ASN A 114 -15.56 22.58 -10.84
CA ASN A 114 -16.71 22.22 -11.66
C ASN A 114 -17.99 22.87 -11.13
N VAL A 115 -18.69 23.62 -11.98
CA VAL A 115 -19.92 24.33 -11.63
C VAL A 115 -20.98 23.41 -11.01
N LYS A 116 -21.05 22.14 -11.46
CA LYS A 116 -21.98 21.13 -10.92
C LYS A 116 -21.72 20.81 -9.45
N TYR A 117 -20.46 20.84 -9.01
CA TYR A 117 -20.05 20.47 -7.66
C TYR A 117 -19.59 21.68 -6.83
N LYS A 118 -19.76 22.90 -7.34
CA LYS A 118 -19.30 24.14 -6.70
C LYS A 118 -19.71 24.26 -5.23
N ASN A 119 -20.94 23.89 -4.89
CA ASN A 119 -21.43 23.97 -3.51
C ASN A 119 -20.82 22.90 -2.58
N LEU A 120 -20.35 21.79 -3.12
CA LEU A 120 -19.70 20.72 -2.35
C LEU A 120 -18.24 21.04 -2.05
N PHE A 121 -17.57 21.75 -2.96
CA PHE A 121 -16.15 22.09 -2.87
C PHE A 121 -15.88 23.58 -2.65
N SER A 122 -16.90 24.35 -2.24
CA SER A 122 -16.76 25.78 -1.97
C SER A 122 -15.83 26.08 -0.80
N ASN A 123 -15.59 25.10 0.07
CA ASN A 123 -14.70 25.19 1.22
C ASN A 123 -13.82 23.93 1.25
N ILE A 124 -12.59 24.03 0.76
CA ILE A 124 -11.56 22.98 0.89
C ILE A 124 -10.56 23.47 1.92
N GLU A 125 -10.41 22.69 2.99
CA GLU A 125 -9.37 22.91 3.99
C GLU A 125 -8.31 21.82 3.85
N LEU A 126 -7.04 22.22 3.78
CA LEU A 126 -5.92 21.30 3.74
C LEU A 126 -5.42 21.08 5.15
N HIS A 127 -5.71 19.91 5.71
CA HIS A 127 -5.11 19.46 6.96
C HIS A 127 -3.88 18.60 6.67
N ILE A 128 -2.70 19.13 6.98
CA ILE A 128 -1.47 18.35 6.94
C ILE A 128 -1.45 17.48 8.19
N ILE A 129 -1.79 16.21 8.03
CA ILE A 129 -1.66 15.23 9.10
C ILE A 129 -0.20 14.80 9.11
N GLU A 130 0.58 15.33 10.06
CA GLU A 130 1.89 14.78 10.32
C GLU A 130 1.74 13.28 10.59
N PRO A 131 2.58 12.41 10.02
CA PRO A 131 2.57 11.02 10.44
C PRO A 131 2.79 11.03 11.96
N ILE A 132 1.85 10.44 12.72
CA ILE A 132 1.85 10.44 14.19
C ILE A 132 3.21 9.98 14.78
N ASN A 133 4.04 9.31 13.99
CA ASN A 133 5.46 9.09 14.27
C ASN A 133 6.33 9.70 13.17
N THR A 134 6.74 10.95 13.34
CA THR A 134 7.77 11.60 12.54
C THR A 134 9.10 10.83 12.68
N ILE A 135 9.45 10.11 11.61
CA ILE A 135 10.83 9.74 11.21
C ILE A 135 11.63 8.98 12.29
N ILE A 136 11.15 7.80 12.70
CA ILE A 136 12.03 6.67 12.98
C ILE A 136 11.33 5.46 12.37
N THR A 137 12.03 4.64 11.59
CA THR A 137 11.59 3.27 11.33
C THR A 137 11.37 2.61 12.67
N THR A 138 10.15 2.63 13.20
CA THR A 138 9.80 1.84 14.36
C THR A 138 9.93 0.41 13.91
N THR A 139 10.97 -0.26 14.41
CA THR A 139 11.03 -1.70 14.31
C THR A 139 10.13 -2.28 15.38
N GLN A 140 9.51 -3.42 15.08
CA GLN A 140 8.78 -4.19 16.06
C GLN A 140 9.31 -5.63 16.03
N PRO A 141 9.52 -6.24 17.20
CA PRO A 141 9.83 -7.65 17.27
C PRO A 141 8.63 -8.45 16.76
N ILE A 142 8.90 -9.51 16.02
CA ILE A 142 7.89 -10.47 15.59
C ILE A 142 8.14 -11.82 16.27
N TYR A 143 7.07 -12.57 16.46
CA TYR A 143 7.18 -13.96 16.89
C TYR A 143 7.77 -14.83 15.79
N SER A 144 8.51 -15.86 16.19
CA SER A 144 8.94 -16.92 15.29
C SER A 144 7.74 -17.57 14.60
N TRP A 145 7.94 -17.99 13.37
CA TRP A 145 6.90 -18.70 12.61
C TRP A 145 6.48 -19.98 13.34
N GLU A 146 7.45 -20.71 13.89
CA GLU A 146 7.23 -21.92 14.68
C GLU A 146 6.33 -21.64 15.88
N TYR A 147 6.62 -20.61 16.67
CA TYR A 147 5.81 -20.24 17.83
C TYR A 147 4.36 -19.95 17.44
N VAL A 148 4.17 -19.13 16.40
CA VAL A 148 2.82 -18.78 15.91
C VAL A 148 2.07 -20.05 15.48
N ILE A 149 2.64 -20.88 14.61
CA ILE A 149 1.93 -22.06 14.10
C ILE A 149 1.66 -23.10 15.20
N LYS A 150 2.60 -23.33 16.14
CA LYS A 150 2.40 -24.24 17.26
C LYS A 150 1.29 -23.79 18.23
N SER A 151 0.96 -22.49 18.24
CA SER A 151 -0.20 -22.01 19.00
C SER A 151 -1.54 -22.49 18.42
N PHE A 152 -1.58 -22.87 17.13
CA PHE A 152 -2.75 -23.42 16.44
C PHE A 152 -2.70 -24.93 16.20
N VAL A 153 -1.49 -25.51 16.16
CA VAL A 153 -1.28 -26.95 15.95
C VAL A 153 -0.61 -27.56 17.15
N HIS A 154 -1.39 -28.24 18.00
CA HIS A 154 -0.90 -28.76 19.27
C HIS A 154 -0.13 -30.10 19.14
N ASN A 155 -0.28 -30.82 18.04
CA ASN A 155 0.42 -32.07 17.78
C ASN A 155 1.64 -31.83 16.88
N HIS A 156 2.80 -32.35 17.29
CA HIS A 156 4.03 -32.29 16.51
C HIS A 156 3.88 -32.89 15.11
N VAL A 157 3.14 -33.99 14.95
CA VAL A 157 2.96 -34.64 13.63
C VAL A 157 2.24 -33.72 12.64
N ASP A 158 1.21 -33.01 13.11
CA ASP A 158 0.43 -32.12 12.26
C ASP A 158 1.17 -30.81 11.98
N TYR A 159 2.00 -30.36 12.93
CA TYR A 159 2.92 -29.23 12.73
C TYR A 159 3.92 -29.53 11.61
N GLU A 160 4.63 -30.67 11.68
CA GLU A 160 5.60 -31.08 10.67
C GLU A 160 4.93 -31.22 9.29
N ARG A 161 3.75 -31.84 9.24
CA ARG A 161 2.98 -31.97 8.00
C ARG A 161 2.63 -30.61 7.39
N PHE A 162 2.11 -29.69 8.21
CA PHE A 162 1.77 -28.34 7.75
C PHE A 162 2.99 -27.56 7.28
N MET A 163 4.11 -27.68 8.00
CA MET A 163 5.39 -27.08 7.63
C MET A 163 5.88 -27.63 6.28
N ASP A 164 5.90 -28.95 6.10
CA ASP A 164 6.31 -29.58 4.85
C ASP A 164 5.47 -29.12 3.66
N GLU A 165 4.14 -29.08 3.80
CA GLU A 165 3.25 -28.57 2.76
C GLU A 165 3.51 -27.09 2.43
N CYS A 166 3.77 -26.27 3.45
CA CYS A 166 4.14 -24.87 3.25
C CYS A 166 5.49 -24.74 2.50
N LEU A 167 6.47 -25.60 2.82
CA LEU A 167 7.80 -25.58 2.22
C LEU A 167 7.84 -26.15 0.79
N LYS A 168 6.84 -26.93 0.36
CA LYS A 168 6.65 -27.33 -1.04
C LYS A 168 6.25 -26.17 -1.95
N ASN A 169 5.71 -25.08 -1.40
CA ASN A 169 5.24 -23.94 -2.16
C ASN A 169 6.33 -22.85 -2.27
N GLU A 170 6.91 -22.70 -3.47
CA GLU A 170 7.98 -21.72 -3.73
C GLU A 170 7.62 -20.28 -3.37
N ASN A 171 6.36 -19.88 -3.55
CA ASN A 171 5.89 -18.53 -3.20
C ASN A 171 5.87 -18.32 -1.68
N ILE A 172 5.52 -19.35 -0.90
CA ILE A 172 5.56 -19.31 0.56
C ILE A 172 7.02 -19.29 1.02
N VAL A 173 7.86 -20.19 0.52
CA VAL A 173 9.29 -20.25 0.85
C VAL A 173 9.99 -18.92 0.58
N ARG A 174 9.75 -18.31 -0.58
CA ARG A 174 10.31 -16.99 -0.93
C ARG A 174 9.93 -15.91 0.08
N ARG A 175 8.72 -15.96 0.65
CA ARG A 175 8.26 -15.00 1.67
C ARG A 175 8.86 -15.30 3.03
N LEU A 176 8.93 -16.56 3.43
CA LEU A 176 9.58 -16.96 4.68
C LEU A 176 11.05 -16.56 4.67
N LYS A 177 11.77 -16.79 3.56
CA LYS A 177 13.16 -16.33 3.37
C LYS A 177 13.32 -14.82 3.46
N TRP A 178 12.28 -14.03 3.17
CA TRP A 178 12.39 -12.58 3.28
C TRP A 178 12.43 -12.10 4.74
N LEU A 179 11.90 -12.89 5.68
CA LEU A 179 11.83 -12.54 7.10
C LEU A 179 12.80 -13.35 7.96
N TYR A 180 12.80 -14.66 7.76
CA TYR A 180 13.43 -15.64 8.65
C TYR A 180 14.77 -16.17 8.11
N TYR A 181 15.32 -15.57 7.06
CA TYR A 181 16.63 -15.97 6.53
C TYR A 181 17.74 -15.16 7.20
N ASP A 182 18.73 -15.86 7.75
CA ASP A 182 19.83 -15.23 8.48
C ASP A 182 21.11 -15.05 7.65
N GLY A 183 21.05 -15.33 6.34
CA GLY A 183 22.20 -15.33 5.45
C GLY A 183 22.81 -16.71 5.22
N THR A 184 22.43 -17.71 6.03
CA THR A 184 22.88 -19.10 5.88
C THR A 184 21.71 -20.05 5.65
N GLU A 185 20.71 -20.03 6.53
CA GLU A 185 19.57 -20.93 6.50
C GLU A 185 18.26 -20.24 6.88
N LEU A 186 17.15 -20.95 6.69
CA LEU A 186 15.83 -20.47 7.09
C LEU A 186 15.59 -20.84 8.55
N LYS A 187 15.51 -19.85 9.44
CA LYS A 187 15.33 -20.03 10.89
C LYS A 187 13.91 -19.67 11.33
N LEU A 188 13.01 -20.65 11.21
CA LEU A 188 11.59 -20.48 11.53
C LEU A 188 11.30 -20.37 13.02
N ASP A 189 12.28 -20.68 13.87
CA ASP A 189 12.28 -20.64 15.33
C ASP A 189 12.92 -19.35 15.91
N ASN A 190 13.37 -18.43 15.05
CA ASN A 190 14.04 -17.21 15.50
C ASN A 190 13.05 -16.14 15.98
N ASP A 191 13.03 -15.89 17.29
CA ASP A 191 12.21 -14.84 17.94
C ASP A 191 12.90 -13.47 18.02
N ASN A 192 14.14 -13.35 17.54
CA ASN A 192 14.92 -12.09 17.61
C ASN A 192 14.83 -11.27 16.32
N ILE A 193 13.75 -11.41 15.56
CA ILE A 193 13.56 -10.68 14.30
C ILE A 193 12.80 -9.40 14.58
N GLU A 194 13.35 -8.31 14.07
CA GLU A 194 12.73 -7.00 14.08
C GLU A 194 12.40 -6.57 12.65
N ILE A 195 11.15 -6.17 12.42
CA ILE A 195 10.70 -5.67 11.12
C ILE A 195 10.34 -4.20 11.19
N PRO A 196 10.61 -3.41 10.13
CA PRO A 196 10.07 -2.07 10.03
C PRO A 196 8.54 -2.12 9.89
N VAL A 197 7.84 -1.26 10.62
CA VAL A 197 6.39 -1.09 10.48
C VAL A 197 6.04 0.34 10.07
N TYR A 198 4.89 0.49 9.42
CA TYR A 198 4.39 1.75 8.88
C TYR A 198 2.91 1.93 9.20
N LEU A 199 2.56 3.12 9.65
CA LEU A 199 1.18 3.55 9.76
C LEU A 199 0.62 3.83 8.36
N HIS A 200 -0.48 3.15 8.00
CA HIS A 200 -1.17 3.40 6.75
C HIS A 200 -1.95 4.73 6.80
N ALA A 201 -2.16 5.36 5.64
CA ALA A 201 -2.76 6.69 5.55
C ALA A 201 -4.19 6.72 6.12
N GLU A 202 -4.97 5.67 5.86
CA GLU A 202 -6.31 5.49 6.41
C GLU A 202 -6.25 5.53 7.95
N MET A 203 -5.32 4.79 8.55
CA MET A 203 -5.18 4.69 10.01
C MET A 203 -4.79 6.02 10.63
N ASN A 204 -3.98 6.83 9.93
CA ASN A 204 -3.60 8.16 10.41
C ASN A 204 -4.82 9.11 10.46
N ILE A 205 -5.68 9.07 9.43
CA ILE A 205 -6.94 9.84 9.41
C ILE A 205 -7.88 9.38 10.51
N LEU A 206 -8.07 8.06 10.63
CA LEU A 206 -8.94 7.45 11.65
C LEU A 206 -8.49 7.77 13.07
N ALA A 207 -7.19 7.74 13.35
CA ALA A 207 -6.66 8.06 14.68
C ALA A 207 -7.07 9.49 15.09
N SER A 208 -6.90 10.47 14.19
CA SER A 208 -7.33 11.85 14.44
C SER A 208 -8.84 11.97 14.70
N MET A 209 -9.66 11.23 13.94
CA MET A 209 -11.12 11.24 14.15
C MET A 209 -11.51 10.62 15.50
N ILE A 210 -10.85 9.52 15.88
CA ILE A 210 -11.13 8.82 17.13
C ILE A 210 -10.75 9.70 18.33
N ASP A 211 -9.59 10.35 18.29
CA ASP A 211 -9.11 11.21 19.37
C ASP A 211 -9.98 12.46 19.56
N GLN A 212 -10.62 12.93 18.49
CA GLN A 212 -11.56 14.05 18.51
C GLN A 212 -13.01 13.61 18.78
N GLU A 213 -13.26 12.31 18.92
CA GLU A 213 -14.59 11.70 18.95
C GLU A 213 -15.50 12.13 17.79
N ASP A 214 -14.91 12.44 16.62
CA ASP A 214 -15.65 12.88 15.45
C ASP A 214 -16.36 11.69 14.78
N LYS A 215 -17.68 11.63 14.96
CA LYS A 215 -18.57 10.63 14.35
C LYS A 215 -19.30 11.15 13.11
N SER A 216 -18.85 12.28 12.56
CA SER A 216 -19.37 12.80 11.30
C SER A 216 -19.26 11.77 10.18
N LYS A 217 -20.07 11.96 9.13
CA LYS A 217 -20.04 11.09 7.97
C LYS A 217 -18.81 11.40 7.14
N THR A 218 -17.84 10.49 7.15
CA THR A 218 -16.54 10.68 6.50
C THR A 218 -16.35 9.72 5.34
N PHE A 219 -15.95 10.25 4.18
CA PHE A 219 -15.52 9.46 3.02
C PHE A 219 -14.01 9.51 2.89
N ILE A 220 -13.34 8.36 3.05
CA ILE A 220 -11.88 8.23 2.93
C ILE A 220 -11.55 7.72 1.52
N ALA A 221 -10.96 8.60 0.71
CA ALA A 221 -10.45 8.29 -0.61
C ALA A 221 -8.92 8.19 -0.58
N VAL A 222 -8.39 7.02 -0.90
CA VAL A 222 -6.94 6.74 -0.90
C VAL A 222 -6.48 6.20 -2.25
N SER A 223 -5.21 6.46 -2.59
CA SER A 223 -4.60 6.07 -3.87
C SER A 223 -4.46 4.56 -4.07
N LYS A 224 -4.56 3.78 -3.00
CA LYS A 224 -4.63 2.33 -3.02
C LYS A 224 -5.82 1.89 -2.21
N ARG A 225 -6.55 0.86 -2.67
CA ARG A 225 -7.64 0.26 -1.91
C ARG A 225 -7.14 -0.22 -0.55
N CYS A 226 -7.99 -0.08 0.45
CA CYS A 226 -7.74 -0.39 1.85
C CYS A 226 -7.22 -1.82 2.01
N CYS A 227 -6.18 -2.01 2.82
CA CYS A 227 -5.69 -3.34 3.17
C CYS A 227 -6.63 -4.03 4.17
N TYR A 228 -6.53 -5.34 4.29
CA TYR A 228 -7.40 -6.12 5.17
C TYR A 228 -7.28 -5.70 6.65
N LEU A 229 -6.07 -5.39 7.15
CA LEU A 229 -5.89 -4.90 8.52
C LEU A 229 -6.54 -3.52 8.74
N CYS A 230 -6.42 -2.62 7.76
CA CYS A 230 -7.09 -1.31 7.80
C CYS A 230 -8.62 -1.48 7.76
N GLU A 231 -9.12 -2.42 6.96
CA GLU A 231 -10.55 -2.74 6.86
C GLU A 231 -11.11 -3.25 8.18
N LEU A 232 -10.42 -4.20 8.83
CA LEU A 232 -10.81 -4.69 10.16
C LEU A 232 -10.85 -3.56 11.21
N TYR A 233 -9.86 -2.66 11.20
CA TYR A 233 -9.84 -1.51 12.11
C TYR A 233 -11.01 -0.55 11.84
N ILE A 234 -11.30 -0.27 10.57
CA ILE A 234 -12.45 0.55 10.14
C ILE A 234 -13.78 -0.11 10.56
N ASP A 235 -13.92 -1.42 10.37
CA ASP A 235 -15.12 -2.14 10.76
C ASP A 235 -15.32 -2.15 12.27
N PHE A 236 -14.24 -2.27 13.04
CA PHE A 236 -14.29 -2.06 14.48
C PHE A 236 -14.75 -0.64 14.82
N ALA A 237 -14.19 0.39 14.20
CA ALA A 237 -14.61 1.78 14.40
C ALA A 237 -16.10 1.96 14.07
N ARG A 238 -16.58 1.39 12.96
CA ARG A 238 -18.02 1.40 12.61
C ARG A 238 -18.89 0.77 13.68
N LYS A 239 -18.47 -0.36 14.26
CA LYS A 239 -19.17 -1.01 15.40
C LYS A 239 -19.23 -0.12 16.65
N ARG A 240 -18.29 0.82 16.79
CA ARG A 240 -18.27 1.85 17.86
C ARG A 240 -19.01 3.14 17.51
N GLY A 241 -19.72 3.15 16.37
CA GLY A 241 -20.62 4.23 15.95
C GLY A 241 -20.01 5.28 15.03
N TYR A 242 -18.79 5.07 14.53
CA TYR A 242 -18.18 5.97 13.54
C TYR A 242 -18.76 5.73 12.13
N ASN A 243 -19.09 6.80 11.41
CA ASN A 243 -19.72 6.71 10.08
C ASN A 243 -18.70 6.89 8.95
N ILE A 244 -17.97 5.82 8.66
CA ILE A 244 -16.81 5.86 7.75
C ILE A 244 -17.12 5.08 6.48
N ILE A 245 -16.92 5.71 5.33
CA ILE A 245 -17.06 5.12 4.00
C ILE A 245 -15.68 5.13 3.35
N ILE A 246 -15.26 4.00 2.78
CA ILE A 246 -13.97 3.87 2.07
C ILE A 246 -14.18 3.60 0.59
N SER A 247 -13.21 4.00 -0.23
CA SER A 247 -13.24 3.80 -1.69
C SER A 247 -13.15 2.34 -2.15
N GLY A 248 -12.86 1.41 -1.23
CA GLY A 248 -12.86 -0.04 -1.47
C GLY A 248 -11.66 -0.73 -0.83
N THR A 249 -11.65 -2.07 -0.90
CA THR A 249 -10.66 -2.91 -0.23
C THR A 249 -9.90 -3.77 -1.24
N CYS A 250 -8.67 -4.17 -0.90
CA CYS A 250 -7.84 -5.04 -1.73
C CYS A 250 -7.65 -6.44 -1.15
N GLY A 251 -8.10 -6.69 0.09
CA GLY A 251 -7.96 -7.98 0.79
C GLY A 251 -6.52 -8.37 1.14
N LYS A 252 -5.51 -7.57 0.76
CA LYS A 252 -4.11 -7.85 1.06
C LYS A 252 -3.81 -7.52 2.51
N ILE A 253 -2.98 -8.33 3.15
CA ILE A 253 -2.28 -7.92 4.37
C ILE A 253 -0.91 -7.37 4.00
N TYR A 254 -0.46 -6.42 4.79
CA TYR A 254 0.89 -5.87 4.71
C TYR A 254 1.53 -6.16 6.05
N ARG A 255 2.65 -6.89 6.03
CA ARG A 255 3.44 -7.24 7.22
C ARG A 255 4.01 -6.01 7.94
N GLU A 256 4.35 -4.98 7.17
CA GLU A 256 4.92 -3.73 7.68
C GLU A 256 3.79 -2.80 8.16
N TRP A 257 2.68 -3.33 8.70
CA TRP A 257 1.53 -2.55 9.15
C TRP A 257 1.65 -2.22 10.64
N GLN A 258 1.32 -0.99 11.00
CA GLN A 258 1.34 -0.53 12.38
C GLN A 258 -0.07 -0.22 12.88
N LEU A 259 -0.40 -0.72 14.08
CA LEU A 259 -1.61 -0.33 14.80
C LEU A 259 -1.57 1.17 15.15
N PRO A 260 -2.58 1.97 14.80
CA PRO A 260 -2.65 3.38 15.17
C PRO A 260 -2.61 3.58 16.68
N GLN A 261 -1.90 4.63 17.08
CA GLN A 261 -1.94 5.14 18.45
C GLN A 261 -3.11 6.12 18.56
N VAL A 262 -3.98 5.88 19.54
CA VAL A 262 -5.12 6.73 19.87
C VAL A 262 -5.14 6.97 21.38
N ALA A 263 -5.70 8.08 21.82
CA ALA A 263 -5.79 8.49 23.22
C ALA A 263 -6.59 7.48 24.07
N SER A 264 -7.64 6.89 23.49
CA SER A 264 -8.44 5.86 24.16
C SER A 264 -7.71 4.52 24.20
N ILE A 265 -7.17 4.17 25.37
CA ILE A 265 -6.50 2.89 25.62
C ILE A 265 -7.47 1.72 25.38
N ASP A 266 -8.72 1.84 25.83
CA ASP A 266 -9.73 0.80 25.66
C ASP A 266 -10.03 0.56 24.18
N PHE A 267 -10.21 1.63 23.39
CA PHE A 267 -10.41 1.50 21.95
C PHE A 267 -9.24 0.77 21.29
N ARG A 268 -8.00 1.13 21.66
CA ARG A 268 -6.79 0.49 21.13
C ARG A 268 -6.70 -0.99 21.50
N ILE A 269 -7.01 -1.36 22.75
CA ILE A 269 -6.97 -2.76 23.20
C ILE A 269 -8.06 -3.59 22.52
N GLU A 270 -9.29 -3.07 22.48
CA GLU A 270 -10.43 -3.79 21.92
C GLU A 270 -10.34 -3.93 20.40
N SER A 271 -9.84 -2.91 19.69
CA SER A 271 -9.57 -3.01 18.25
C SER A 271 -8.48 -4.01 17.94
N LEU A 272 -7.41 -4.07 18.75
CA LEU A 272 -6.37 -5.08 18.60
C LEU A 272 -6.92 -6.49 18.82
N LYS A 273 -7.71 -6.73 19.88
CA LYS A 273 -8.38 -8.02 20.10
C LYS A 273 -9.24 -8.42 18.92
N TYR A 274 -10.05 -7.48 18.41
CA TYR A 274 -10.89 -7.72 17.25
C TYR A 274 -10.07 -8.11 16.01
N ILE A 275 -8.94 -7.44 15.76
CA ILE A 275 -8.06 -7.77 14.64
C ILE A 275 -7.44 -9.16 14.83
N LEU A 276 -6.89 -9.46 16.01
CA LEU A 276 -6.28 -10.75 16.33
C LEU A 276 -7.27 -11.91 16.15
N GLU A 277 -8.48 -11.80 16.70
CA GLU A 277 -9.53 -12.82 16.53
C GLU A 277 -9.84 -13.12 15.06
N ASN A 278 -9.80 -12.11 14.18
CA ASN A 278 -10.02 -12.31 12.75
C ASN A 278 -8.80 -12.92 12.04
N LEU A 279 -7.59 -12.61 12.49
CA LEU A 279 -6.35 -13.21 11.96
C LEU A 279 -6.21 -14.67 12.39
N ASP A 280 -6.53 -14.98 13.65
CA ASP A 280 -6.54 -16.33 14.20
C ASP A 280 -7.47 -17.23 13.38
N ARG A 281 -8.68 -16.76 13.07
CA ARG A 281 -9.61 -17.49 12.17
C ARG A 281 -9.02 -17.75 10.79
N VAL A 282 -8.28 -16.80 10.22
CA VAL A 282 -7.62 -16.99 8.92
C VAL A 282 -6.53 -18.06 9.00
N ILE A 283 -5.74 -18.06 10.07
CA ILE A 283 -4.68 -19.07 10.29
C ILE A 283 -5.31 -20.44 10.52
N GLU A 284 -6.28 -20.55 11.43
CA GLU A 284 -6.98 -21.80 11.75
C GLU A 284 -7.60 -22.43 10.50
N ASN A 285 -8.29 -21.64 9.67
CA ASN A 285 -8.92 -22.14 8.46
C ASN A 285 -7.88 -22.67 7.46
N LYS A 286 -6.71 -22.02 7.35
CA LYS A 286 -5.64 -22.51 6.49
C LYS A 286 -5.01 -23.80 6.99
N ILE A 287 -4.80 -23.91 8.30
CA ILE A 287 -4.26 -25.12 8.92
C ILE A 287 -5.22 -26.28 8.68
N LYS A 288 -6.52 -26.10 8.98
CA LYS A 288 -7.57 -27.10 8.74
C LYS A 288 -7.60 -27.58 7.30
N LEU A 289 -7.55 -26.66 6.33
CA LEU A 289 -7.53 -27.03 4.90
C LEU A 289 -6.35 -27.93 4.52
N VAL A 290 -5.21 -27.79 5.20
CA VAL A 290 -4.01 -28.60 4.93
C VAL A 290 -4.04 -29.91 5.72
N THR A 291 -4.54 -29.91 6.95
CA THR A 291 -4.59 -31.11 7.81
C THR A 291 -5.77 -32.03 7.50
N ASP A 292 -6.89 -31.48 7.01
CA ASP A 292 -8.14 -32.22 6.78
C ASP A 292 -8.31 -32.67 5.32
N ALA A 293 -7.44 -32.24 4.40
CA ALA A 293 -7.47 -32.64 2.98
C ALA A 293 -7.20 -34.15 2.74
N ASP A 294 -6.83 -34.90 3.79
CA ASP A 294 -6.78 -36.36 3.81
C ASP A 294 -8.12 -37.01 4.26
N SER A 295 -9.15 -36.23 4.58
CA SER A 295 -10.50 -36.70 4.87
C SER A 295 -11.46 -36.27 3.75
N ASP A 296 -11.76 -37.21 2.85
CA ASP A 296 -12.62 -37.02 1.68
C ASP A 296 -13.90 -36.21 1.98
N SER A 297 -14.03 -35.02 1.38
CA SER A 297 -15.15 -34.73 0.45
C SER A 297 -15.00 -33.36 -0.22
N TYR A 298 -15.07 -33.37 -1.55
CA TYR A 298 -15.31 -32.19 -2.37
C TYR A 298 -16.71 -31.63 -2.05
N THR A 299 -16.79 -30.55 -1.28
CA THR A 299 -17.99 -29.69 -1.29
C THR A 299 -17.60 -28.24 -1.52
N ASN A 300 -17.69 -27.89 -2.80
CA ASN A 300 -17.71 -26.55 -3.37
C ASN A 300 -18.54 -25.57 -2.52
N SER A 301 -17.91 -24.54 -1.95
CA SER A 301 -18.60 -23.30 -1.64
C SER A 301 -17.92 -22.12 -2.34
N GLN A 302 -18.73 -21.28 -2.97
CA GLN A 302 -18.31 -20.05 -3.66
C GLN A 302 -17.52 -19.10 -2.73
N HIS A 303 -17.66 -19.29 -1.41
CA HIS A 303 -16.96 -18.56 -0.37
C HIS A 303 -15.52 -19.05 -0.15
N GLU A 304 -15.26 -20.35 -0.28
CA GLU A 304 -13.88 -20.90 -0.29
C GLU A 304 -13.12 -20.50 -1.54
N GLN A 305 -13.77 -20.41 -2.70
CA GLN A 305 -13.15 -19.86 -3.91
C GLN A 305 -12.89 -18.36 -3.81
N GLU A 306 -13.72 -17.60 -3.07
CA GLU A 306 -13.46 -16.20 -2.76
C GLU A 306 -12.28 -16.05 -1.80
N ILE A 307 -12.16 -16.89 -0.78
CA ILE A 307 -11.01 -16.93 0.15
C ILE A 307 -9.74 -17.39 -0.58
N TYR A 308 -9.81 -18.39 -1.46
CA TYR A 308 -8.70 -18.81 -2.32
C TYR A 308 -8.29 -17.72 -3.32
N ARG A 309 -9.22 -17.00 -3.95
CA ARG A 309 -8.90 -15.85 -4.83
C ARG A 309 -8.36 -14.67 -4.02
N LEU A 310 -8.93 -14.45 -2.85
CA LEU A 310 -8.47 -13.48 -1.86
C LEU A 310 -7.11 -13.87 -1.30
N ILE A 311 -6.53 -15.06 -1.53
CA ILE A 311 -5.26 -15.52 -0.91
C ILE A 311 -4.19 -15.97 -1.93
N MET A 312 -4.59 -16.38 -3.13
CA MET A 312 -3.69 -16.92 -4.16
C MET A 312 -3.65 -16.05 -5.42
N GLY A 313 -4.43 -14.98 -5.51
CA GLY A 313 -4.36 -14.03 -6.62
C GLY A 313 -3.10 -13.16 -6.56
N ASP A 314 -2.02 -13.61 -7.21
CA ASP A 314 -0.79 -12.95 -7.72
C ASP A 314 -0.11 -11.80 -6.95
N ASN A 315 -0.60 -11.41 -5.78
CA ASN A 315 -0.04 -10.33 -4.97
C ASN A 315 -0.36 -10.53 -3.49
N PHE A 316 -0.19 -11.76 -3.02
CA PHE A 316 -0.23 -12.03 -1.59
C PHE A 316 1.10 -11.65 -0.94
N ASN A 317 1.03 -10.80 0.07
CA ASN A 317 2.09 -10.53 1.02
C ASN A 317 1.51 -10.95 2.36
N TYR A 318 2.09 -11.94 3.01
CA TYR A 318 1.82 -12.24 4.40
C TYR A 318 3.11 -12.76 5.01
N ALA A 319 3.47 -12.15 6.13
CA ALA A 319 3.89 -12.81 7.35
C ALA A 319 3.76 -11.78 8.49
N PHE A 320 3.57 -12.28 9.71
CA PHE A 320 3.27 -11.49 10.91
C PHE A 320 4.48 -10.69 11.37
#